data_AF-A0A1I0W2W8-F1
#
_entry.id   AF-A0A1I0W2W8-F1
#
_cell.length_a   1.000
_cell.length_b   1.000
_cell.length_c   1.000
_cell.angle_alpha   90.00
_cell.angle_beta   90.00
_cell.angle_gamma   90.00
#
_symmetry.space_group_name_H-M   'P 1'
#
loop_
_entity.id
_entity.type
_entity.pdbx_description
1 polymer ?
#
loop_
_entity_poly.entity_id
_entity_poly.type
_entity_poly.pdbx_seq_one_letter_code
_entity_poly.pdbx_strand_id
1 'polypeptide(L)'
;MWKNSKWHKRLTALIVMGALGISVTAPLPKAEAVDAWGAAAQALGVYAAYKSSLAGILALGNDVNAQVQSRIQDVQKNGLDGNDNDVQVVNSVMAQLLAKGNYVLKVNSLPFVWAVNDSKDFNAACYPTNYISINRALVRGLNMEPDELASVFAHEMTHGLEQHSAKNYAQAVAQYMGMSMINMDTNSMDWNKLNGLVNYSIAKNITLPTEYEADEGGFYLMASAGFNPGGGAAAMARMAYYLTYETQNFLEYQDPDTKRQERESYSDHPETKLREDKLAQMMSDYGCAHVTVKDRKDIYVDGEKLLSAESTSEDYDNTAETAYLVAGALAKAFHDYDSITGWNFRQDGQGNLTCLSSDRVNALLQQFLVKAQAGAKLQSLVEKAYAGEAASGARNKMLAEESKRNQKLAERREEVLNADGKAVKKLRENADAYSDYGQGDKALAQMQRVFASRNMDNLAESQAINARAKAVSGDFAGALSEADKAVAADNKNIYTYLNRADIYHMLGELDKALADIAQAKEIDKKNAVSYYLAAVIEDEQGNTEKAKADFAELYRLQPKAVSRIPDEYLQAISQKEYEKRQKDKAEARKKYAEEWKKAHKDKEK
;
A
#
# COMPACT_ATOMS: atom_id res chain seq x y z
N MET A 1 5.96 36.15 58.92
CA MET A 1 7.25 36.79 58.61
C MET A 1 8.13 35.78 57.89
N TRP A 2 8.78 36.22 56.80
CA TRP A 2 9.87 35.62 55.98
C TRP A 2 10.65 34.42 56.57
N LYS A 3 11.20 33.44 55.82
CA LYS A 3 11.84 33.48 54.48
C LYS A 3 12.15 32.03 53.97
N ASN A 4 12.37 31.92 52.65
CA ASN A 4 13.10 30.90 51.87
C ASN A 4 12.48 29.52 51.53
N SER A 5 12.21 29.30 50.24
CA SER A 5 12.89 28.31 49.38
C SER A 5 12.46 28.47 47.91
N LYS A 6 13.43 28.49 46.98
CA LYS A 6 13.27 28.66 45.52
C LYS A 6 13.37 27.31 44.82
N TRP A 7 12.52 27.06 43.83
CA TRP A 7 12.67 25.98 42.84
C TRP A 7 12.98 26.55 41.45
N HIS A 8 13.76 25.80 40.66
CA HIS A 8 14.34 26.16 39.37
C HIS A 8 14.16 25.02 38.34
N LYS A 9 14.22 25.45 37.05
CA LYS A 9 14.63 24.76 35.81
C LYS A 9 13.52 24.26 34.87
N ARG A 10 13.56 24.75 33.62
CA ARG A 10 14.09 24.03 32.43
C ARG A 10 14.40 25.02 31.29
N LEU A 11 15.51 24.79 30.59
CA LEU A 11 16.07 25.57 29.48
C LEU A 11 16.46 24.57 28.38
N THR A 12 16.02 24.81 27.15
CA THR A 12 16.21 23.97 25.96
C THR A 12 17.52 24.36 25.26
N ALA A 13 18.30 23.36 24.82
CA ALA A 13 19.61 23.55 24.19
C ALA A 13 19.53 23.63 22.66
N LEU A 14 20.24 24.60 22.11
CA LEU A 14 20.65 24.75 20.71
C LEU A 14 21.85 23.82 20.42
N ILE A 15 21.94 23.24 19.22
CA ILE A 15 23.20 22.78 18.64
C ILE A 15 23.39 23.46 17.28
N VAL A 16 24.49 24.22 17.21
CA VAL A 16 25.08 24.86 16.03
C VAL A 16 26.35 24.07 15.70
N MET A 17 26.60 23.77 14.43
CA MET A 17 27.97 23.57 13.91
C MET A 17 28.04 23.92 12.40
N GLY A 18 28.75 25.02 12.09
CA GLY A 18 29.51 25.21 10.83
C GLY A 18 31.00 24.88 11.08
N ALA A 19 31.95 24.88 10.14
CA ALA A 19 32.03 25.28 8.72
C ALA A 19 33.38 24.81 8.10
N LEU A 20 33.60 25.15 6.80
CA LEU A 20 34.87 25.36 6.03
C LEU A 20 35.30 24.22 5.06
N GLY A 21 35.69 24.46 3.79
CA GLY A 21 35.79 25.68 2.96
C GLY A 21 36.62 25.42 1.68
N ILE A 22 36.41 26.19 0.59
CA ILE A 22 37.42 26.78 -0.32
C ILE A 22 36.72 27.88 -1.15
N SER A 23 37.43 28.99 -1.28
CA SER A 23 37.07 30.32 -1.78
C SER A 23 37.22 30.52 -3.29
N VAL A 24 36.27 31.18 -3.95
CA VAL A 24 36.54 32.10 -5.08
C VAL A 24 35.63 33.32 -4.95
N THR A 25 36.25 34.50 -5.02
CA THR A 25 35.71 35.83 -4.76
C THR A 25 34.81 36.34 -5.90
N ALA A 26 33.53 36.51 -5.61
CA ALA A 26 32.65 37.45 -6.32
C ALA A 26 31.93 38.30 -5.25
N PRO A 27 31.67 39.60 -5.48
CA PRO A 27 30.94 40.41 -4.50
C PRO A 27 29.53 39.82 -4.33
N LEU A 28 29.29 39.24 -3.14
CA LEU A 28 27.97 38.77 -2.75
C LEU A 28 27.00 39.96 -2.80
N PRO A 29 25.80 39.83 -3.39
CA PRO A 29 24.73 40.78 -3.15
C PRO A 29 24.51 40.82 -1.63
N LYS A 30 24.34 42.02 -1.06
CA LYS A 30 24.05 42.19 0.36
C LYS A 30 22.86 41.29 0.71
N ALA A 31 23.10 40.24 1.48
CA ALA A 31 22.03 39.45 2.06
C ALA A 31 21.26 40.40 2.98
N GLU A 32 20.04 40.79 2.59
CA GLU A 32 19.11 41.37 3.54
C GLU A 32 18.95 40.35 4.67
N ALA A 33 19.33 40.76 5.88
CA ALA A 33 19.12 39.94 7.05
C ALA A 33 17.61 39.72 7.18
N VAL A 34 17.14 38.51 6.88
CA VAL A 34 15.78 38.10 7.20
C VAL A 34 15.64 38.25 8.71
N ASP A 35 14.85 39.24 9.16
CA ASP A 35 14.53 39.41 10.58
C ASP A 35 14.00 38.07 11.12
N ALA A 36 14.37 37.71 12.35
CA ALA A 36 13.96 36.47 12.99
C ALA A 36 12.43 36.29 12.96
N TRP A 37 11.67 37.39 12.96
CA TRP A 37 10.22 37.39 12.76
C TRP A 37 9.80 37.02 11.33
N GLY A 38 10.52 37.48 10.32
CA GLY A 38 10.35 37.08 8.92
C GLY A 38 10.66 35.59 8.70
N ALA A 39 11.76 35.10 9.29
CA ALA A 39 12.13 33.69 9.24
C ALA A 39 11.12 32.79 9.98
N ALA A 40 10.59 33.26 11.12
CA ALA A 40 9.54 32.55 11.86
C ALA A 40 8.20 32.55 11.11
N ALA A 41 7.79 33.66 10.50
CA ALA A 41 6.59 33.73 9.66
C ALA A 41 6.70 32.84 8.42
N GLN A 42 7.87 32.76 7.79
CA GLN A 42 8.17 31.85 6.69
C GLN A 42 8.09 30.39 7.12
N ALA A 43 8.71 30.03 8.25
CA ALA A 43 8.65 28.68 8.80
C ALA A 43 7.20 28.27 9.14
N LEU A 44 6.41 29.20 9.70
CA LEU A 44 4.97 29.00 9.93
C LEU A 44 4.19 28.84 8.62
N GLY A 45 4.51 29.60 7.57
CA GLY A 45 3.92 29.49 6.24
C GLY A 45 4.19 28.14 5.58
N VAL A 46 5.46 27.68 5.60
CA VAL A 46 5.85 26.35 5.10
C VAL A 46 5.17 25.24 5.91
N TYR A 47 5.09 25.39 7.24
CA TYR A 47 4.40 24.43 8.09
C TYR A 47 2.89 24.37 7.83
N ALA A 48 2.24 25.52 7.61
CA ALA A 48 0.83 25.60 7.22
C ALA A 48 0.61 24.98 5.82
N ALA A 49 1.49 25.26 4.87
CA ALA A 49 1.48 24.66 3.54
C ALA A 49 1.64 23.14 3.60
N TYR A 50 2.54 22.62 4.45
CA TYR A 50 2.69 21.19 4.71
C TYR A 50 1.40 20.58 5.26
N LYS A 51 0.83 21.15 6.33
CA LYS A 51 -0.43 20.65 6.91
C LYS A 51 -1.58 20.62 5.91
N SER A 52 -1.73 21.70 5.14
CA SER A 52 -2.76 21.81 4.10
C SER A 52 -2.55 20.76 2.99
N SER A 53 -1.32 20.64 2.49
CA SER A 53 -0.96 19.66 1.44
C SER A 53 -1.17 18.24 1.94
N LEU A 54 -0.74 17.93 3.16
CA LEU A 54 -0.94 16.62 3.78
C LEU A 54 -2.43 16.28 3.91
N ALA A 55 -3.26 17.21 4.38
CA ALA A 55 -4.70 16.99 4.46
C ALA A 55 -5.31 16.70 3.08
N GLY A 56 -4.89 17.43 2.04
CA GLY A 56 -5.33 17.19 0.65
C GLY A 56 -4.89 15.83 0.11
N ILE A 57 -3.63 15.44 0.34
CA ILE A 57 -3.10 14.16 -0.14
C ILE A 57 -3.71 12.98 0.63
N LEU A 58 -3.96 13.12 1.94
CA LEU A 58 -4.66 12.11 2.73
C LEU A 58 -6.13 11.97 2.28
N ALA A 59 -6.79 13.07 1.94
CA ALA A 59 -8.14 13.02 1.38
C ALA A 59 -8.15 12.30 0.02
N LEU A 60 -7.16 12.57 -0.83
CA LEU A 60 -6.95 11.85 -2.10
C LEU A 60 -6.63 10.38 -1.88
N GLY A 61 -5.79 10.07 -0.89
CA GLY A 61 -5.44 8.71 -0.50
C GLY A 61 -6.64 7.91 0.01
N ASN A 62 -7.66 8.59 0.55
CA ASN A 62 -8.92 8.03 0.99
C ASN A 62 -10.03 8.12 -0.07
N ASP A 63 -9.69 8.21 -1.36
CA ASP A 63 -10.65 8.31 -2.46
C ASP A 63 -10.49 7.18 -3.48
N VAL A 64 -11.56 6.40 -3.68
CA VAL A 64 -11.55 5.22 -4.56
C VAL A 64 -11.29 5.59 -6.02
N ASN A 65 -11.85 6.71 -6.49
CA ASN A 65 -11.60 7.16 -7.87
C ASN A 65 -10.12 7.49 -8.04
N ALA A 66 -9.50 8.17 -7.07
CA ALA A 66 -8.07 8.46 -7.10
C ALA A 66 -7.20 7.19 -7.09
N GLN A 67 -7.59 6.17 -6.32
CA GLN A 67 -6.92 4.87 -6.32
C GLN A 67 -7.01 4.17 -7.69
N VAL A 68 -8.21 4.14 -8.30
CA VAL A 68 -8.41 3.60 -9.65
C VAL A 68 -7.60 4.38 -10.70
N GLN A 69 -7.58 5.71 -10.61
CA GLN A 69 -6.78 6.55 -11.51
C GLN A 69 -5.27 6.31 -11.34
N SER A 70 -4.80 6.10 -10.11
CA SER A 70 -3.38 5.77 -9.86
C SER A 70 -2.98 4.50 -10.61
N ARG A 71 -3.81 3.45 -10.52
CA ARG A 71 -3.62 2.20 -11.27
C ARG A 71 -3.68 2.41 -12.78
N ILE A 72 -4.68 3.14 -13.28
CA ILE A 72 -4.82 3.41 -14.72
C ILE A 72 -3.59 4.14 -15.26
N GLN A 73 -3.10 5.15 -14.54
CA GLN A 73 -1.92 5.93 -14.95
C GLN A 73 -0.65 5.06 -14.98
N ASP A 74 -0.45 4.22 -13.96
CA ASP A 74 0.66 3.29 -13.91
C ASP A 74 0.61 2.29 -15.09
N VAL A 75 -0.54 1.66 -15.31
CA VAL A 75 -0.74 0.73 -16.42
C VAL A 75 -0.57 1.41 -17.79
N GLN A 76 -1.05 2.65 -17.95
CA GLN A 76 -0.86 3.41 -19.19
C GLN A 76 0.62 3.75 -19.44
N LYS A 77 1.37 4.04 -18.38
CA LYS A 77 2.78 4.41 -18.45
C LYS A 77 3.67 3.19 -18.73
N ASN A 78 3.46 2.12 -17.97
CA ASN A 78 4.39 0.99 -17.89
C ASN A 78 3.87 -0.26 -18.61
N GLY A 79 2.60 -0.34 -18.96
CA GLY A 79 1.95 -1.57 -19.43
C GLY A 79 1.71 -2.57 -18.30
N LEU A 80 0.85 -3.56 -18.51
CA LEU A 80 0.74 -4.72 -17.63
C LEU A 80 1.77 -5.76 -18.05
N ASP A 81 2.31 -6.49 -17.09
CA ASP A 81 3.10 -7.68 -17.40
C ASP A 81 2.22 -8.73 -18.09
N GLY A 82 2.68 -9.24 -19.23
CA GLY A 82 1.99 -10.26 -20.00
C GLY A 82 2.29 -11.69 -19.54
N ASN A 83 3.15 -11.90 -18.53
CA ASN A 83 3.45 -13.22 -17.99
C ASN A 83 2.53 -13.59 -16.82
N ASP A 84 1.65 -14.57 -17.03
CA ASP A 84 0.69 -15.02 -16.02
C ASP A 84 1.36 -15.58 -14.75
N ASN A 85 2.55 -16.19 -14.86
CA ASN A 85 3.25 -16.75 -13.70
C ASN A 85 3.75 -15.65 -12.76
N ASP A 86 4.32 -14.58 -13.32
CA ASP A 86 4.81 -13.43 -12.56
C ASP A 86 3.64 -12.81 -11.77
N VAL A 87 2.50 -12.63 -12.45
CA VAL A 87 1.26 -12.10 -11.85
C VAL A 87 0.69 -13.05 -10.79
N GLN A 88 0.68 -14.37 -11.04
CA GLN A 88 0.14 -15.36 -10.12
C GLN A 88 0.93 -15.41 -8.80
N VAL A 89 2.27 -15.41 -8.87
CA VAL A 89 3.13 -15.42 -7.68
C VAL A 89 2.88 -14.18 -6.84
N VAL A 90 2.87 -13.00 -7.47
CA VAL A 90 2.58 -11.73 -6.78
C VAL A 90 1.20 -11.75 -6.11
N ASN A 91 0.17 -12.19 -6.84
CA ASN A 91 -1.19 -12.28 -6.30
C ASN A 91 -1.27 -13.23 -5.10
N SER A 92 -0.58 -14.38 -5.16
CA SER A 92 -0.53 -15.34 -4.05
C SER A 92 0.12 -14.73 -2.81
N VAL A 93 1.25 -14.03 -2.97
CA VAL A 93 1.96 -13.37 -1.86
C VAL A 93 1.10 -12.27 -1.24
N MET A 94 0.58 -11.35 -2.06
CA MET A 94 -0.28 -10.25 -1.61
C MET A 94 -1.55 -10.76 -0.92
N ALA A 95 -2.21 -11.78 -1.47
CA ALA A 95 -3.38 -12.37 -0.86
C ALA A 95 -3.08 -12.95 0.53
N GLN A 96 -1.94 -13.63 0.70
CA GLN A 96 -1.54 -14.16 2.01
C GLN A 96 -1.20 -13.06 3.01
N LEU A 97 -0.49 -12.01 2.59
CA LEU A 97 -0.19 -10.84 3.45
C LEU A 97 -1.47 -10.16 3.93
N LEU A 98 -2.44 -9.95 3.04
CA LEU A 98 -3.71 -9.31 3.37
C LEU A 98 -4.63 -10.19 4.22
N ALA A 99 -4.63 -11.50 4.00
CA ALA A 99 -5.51 -12.43 4.72
C ALA A 99 -4.98 -12.82 6.10
N LYS A 100 -3.66 -12.93 6.27
CA LYS A 100 -3.03 -13.48 7.48
C LYS A 100 -2.14 -12.49 8.24
N GLY A 101 -1.70 -11.41 7.59
CA GLY A 101 -0.84 -10.42 8.22
C GLY A 101 -1.54 -9.68 9.35
N ASN A 102 -0.84 -9.44 10.45
CA ASN A 102 -1.37 -8.70 11.58
C ASN A 102 -1.17 -7.18 11.38
N TYR A 103 -2.13 -6.53 10.72
CA TYR A 103 -2.11 -5.08 10.48
C TYR A 103 -3.47 -4.42 10.76
N VAL A 104 -3.47 -3.08 10.76
CA VAL A 104 -4.67 -2.25 10.94
C VAL A 104 -4.61 -1.08 9.98
N LEU A 105 -5.61 -0.96 9.10
CA LEU A 105 -5.76 0.22 8.23
C LEU A 105 -6.25 1.41 9.06
N LYS A 106 -5.57 2.56 8.94
CA LYS A 106 -6.07 3.83 9.48
C LYS A 106 -7.45 4.14 8.91
N VAL A 107 -8.27 4.87 9.66
CA VAL A 107 -9.65 5.22 9.29
C VAL A 107 -9.73 5.82 7.88
N ASN A 108 -8.77 6.67 7.54
CA ASN A 108 -8.66 7.34 6.24
C ASN A 108 -7.76 6.59 5.23
N SER A 109 -7.58 5.29 5.38
CA SER A 109 -6.85 4.44 4.43
C SER A 109 -7.80 3.48 3.73
N LEU A 110 -7.63 3.36 2.41
CA LEU A 110 -8.31 2.39 1.56
C LEU A 110 -7.69 0.99 1.70
N PRO A 111 -8.40 -0.09 1.32
CA PRO A 111 -7.80 -1.40 1.18
C PRO A 111 -6.72 -1.37 0.09
N PHE A 112 -5.68 -2.19 0.24
CA PHE A 112 -4.62 -2.28 -0.74
C PHE A 112 -5.11 -2.86 -2.07
N VAL A 113 -4.63 -2.28 -3.16
CA VAL A 113 -4.80 -2.81 -4.53
C VAL A 113 -3.45 -2.80 -5.21
N TRP A 114 -3.20 -3.72 -6.14
CA TRP A 114 -1.88 -3.84 -6.75
C TRP A 114 -1.98 -4.23 -8.23
N ALA A 115 -0.87 -4.03 -8.96
CA ALA A 115 -0.69 -4.58 -10.30
C ALA A 115 0.80 -4.85 -10.57
N VAL A 116 1.05 -5.86 -11.39
CA VAL A 116 2.39 -6.12 -11.95
C VAL A 116 2.48 -5.44 -13.31
N ASN A 117 3.45 -4.54 -13.46
CA ASN A 117 3.67 -3.78 -14.67
C ASN A 117 4.88 -4.29 -15.46
N ASP A 118 4.97 -3.96 -16.75
CA ASP A 118 6.00 -4.50 -17.67
C ASP A 118 7.39 -3.85 -17.50
N SER A 119 7.56 -2.95 -16.52
CA SER A 119 8.79 -2.18 -16.34
C SER A 119 10.01 -3.07 -16.11
N LYS A 120 11.14 -2.61 -16.67
CA LYS A 120 12.46 -3.23 -16.54
C LYS A 120 13.27 -2.70 -15.37
N ASP A 121 12.74 -1.70 -14.66
CA ASP A 121 13.39 -1.14 -13.48
C ASP A 121 13.10 -2.04 -12.27
N PHE A 122 14.14 -2.36 -11.49
CA PHE A 122 13.98 -3.08 -10.22
C PHE A 122 13.33 -2.16 -9.19
N ASN A 123 12.01 -2.19 -9.06
CA ASN A 123 11.26 -1.32 -8.16
C ASN A 123 9.88 -1.88 -7.79
N ALA A 124 9.39 -1.49 -6.61
CA ALA A 124 8.01 -1.56 -6.20
C ALA A 124 7.69 -0.30 -5.39
N ALA A 125 6.47 0.22 -5.46
CA ALA A 125 6.12 1.46 -4.78
C ALA A 125 4.67 1.49 -4.31
N CYS A 126 4.45 1.89 -3.06
CA CYS A 126 3.13 2.20 -2.53
C CYS A 126 2.77 3.68 -2.71
N TYR A 127 1.70 3.93 -3.46
CA TYR A 127 1.13 5.26 -3.66
C TYR A 127 0.33 5.69 -2.42
N PRO A 128 0.08 7.00 -2.22
CA PRO A 128 -0.76 7.51 -1.12
C PRO A 128 -2.18 6.90 -1.08
N THR A 129 -2.65 6.34 -2.19
CA THR A 129 -3.95 5.69 -2.37
C THR A 129 -3.95 4.23 -1.95
N ASN A 130 -2.87 3.69 -1.37
CA ASN A 130 -2.67 2.25 -1.12
C ASN A 130 -2.72 1.40 -2.40
N TYR A 131 -2.44 2.02 -3.55
CA TYR A 131 -2.08 1.29 -4.76
C TYR A 131 -0.60 0.93 -4.73
N ILE A 132 -0.29 -0.36 -4.84
CA ILE A 132 1.09 -0.86 -4.92
C ILE A 132 1.40 -1.20 -6.38
N SER A 133 2.34 -0.46 -6.96
CA SER A 133 2.88 -0.75 -8.29
C SER A 133 4.07 -1.68 -8.13
N ILE A 134 4.10 -2.78 -8.89
CA ILE A 134 5.14 -3.81 -8.79
C ILE A 134 5.74 -4.00 -10.18
N ASN A 135 7.04 -3.75 -10.33
CA ASN A 135 7.68 -3.94 -11.62
C ASN A 135 8.06 -5.41 -11.81
N ARG A 136 7.83 -5.93 -13.03
CA ARG A 136 8.26 -7.28 -13.40
C ARG A 136 9.74 -7.55 -13.12
N ALA A 137 10.62 -6.59 -13.36
CA ALA A 137 12.04 -6.76 -13.09
C ALA A 137 12.36 -6.99 -11.61
N LEU A 138 11.58 -6.41 -10.68
CA LEU A 138 11.70 -6.74 -9.26
C LEU A 138 11.27 -8.17 -8.98
N VAL A 139 10.13 -8.59 -9.54
CA VAL A 139 9.60 -9.95 -9.34
C VAL A 139 10.60 -11.01 -9.80
N ARG A 140 11.19 -10.81 -10.98
CA ARG A 140 12.18 -11.73 -11.56
C ARG A 140 13.56 -11.59 -10.95
N GLY A 141 13.98 -10.37 -10.61
CA GLY A 141 15.23 -10.11 -9.91
C GLY A 141 15.24 -10.71 -8.50
N LEU A 142 14.06 -10.87 -7.89
CA LEU A 142 13.85 -11.66 -6.68
C LEU A 142 13.50 -13.13 -6.96
N ASN A 143 13.85 -13.65 -8.14
CA ASN A 143 13.65 -15.03 -8.59
C ASN A 143 12.26 -15.62 -8.28
N MET A 144 11.23 -14.77 -8.23
CA MET A 144 9.88 -15.12 -7.80
C MET A 144 9.80 -15.81 -6.42
N GLU A 145 10.81 -15.66 -5.55
CA GLU A 145 10.83 -16.34 -4.26
C GLU A 145 9.81 -15.71 -3.30
N PRO A 146 8.75 -16.44 -2.87
CA PRO A 146 7.66 -15.83 -2.14
C PRO A 146 8.05 -15.21 -0.79
N ASP A 147 9.07 -15.72 -0.07
CA ASP A 147 9.50 -15.10 1.20
C ASP A 147 10.21 -13.76 0.99
N GLU A 148 11.01 -13.64 -0.08
CA GLU A 148 11.68 -12.40 -0.42
C GLU A 148 10.69 -11.36 -0.97
N LEU A 149 9.79 -11.78 -1.86
CA LEU A 149 8.70 -10.94 -2.36
C LEU A 149 7.78 -10.47 -1.23
N ALA A 150 7.44 -11.35 -0.29
CA ALA A 150 6.62 -11.00 0.86
C ALA A 150 7.28 -9.90 1.70
N SER A 151 8.60 -9.92 1.86
CA SER A 151 9.33 -8.89 2.60
C SER A 151 9.22 -7.51 1.93
N VAL A 152 9.40 -7.45 0.61
CA VAL A 152 9.29 -6.20 -0.16
C VAL A 152 7.85 -5.71 -0.16
N PHE A 153 6.87 -6.58 -0.39
CA PHE A 153 5.47 -6.16 -0.42
C PHE A 153 4.95 -5.73 0.95
N ALA A 154 5.39 -6.40 2.03
CA ALA A 154 5.07 -5.98 3.38
C ALA A 154 5.75 -4.65 3.76
N HIS A 155 6.95 -4.39 3.26
CA HIS A 155 7.63 -3.09 3.36
C HIS A 155 6.81 -1.99 2.67
N GLU A 156 6.39 -2.21 1.41
CA GLU A 156 5.50 -1.30 0.68
C GLU A 156 4.14 -1.08 1.37
N MET A 157 3.55 -2.16 1.88
CA MET A 157 2.34 -2.07 2.69
C MET A 157 2.56 -1.18 3.92
N THR A 158 3.72 -1.26 4.58
CA THR A 158 4.04 -0.42 5.73
C THR A 158 4.12 1.06 5.35
N HIS A 159 4.67 1.41 4.19
CA HIS A 159 4.58 2.78 3.68
C HIS A 159 3.14 3.28 3.54
N GLY A 160 2.22 2.43 3.05
CA GLY A 160 0.80 2.75 2.97
C GLY A 160 0.11 2.85 4.33
N LEU A 161 0.37 1.90 5.22
CA LEU A 161 -0.17 1.86 6.60
C LEU A 161 0.25 3.09 7.40
N GLU A 162 1.50 3.52 7.25
CA GLU A 162 2.04 4.69 7.94
C GLU A 162 1.87 6.00 7.18
N GLN A 163 1.30 5.94 5.97
CA GLN A 163 1.07 7.07 5.08
C GLN A 163 2.36 7.84 4.78
N HIS A 164 3.49 7.12 4.65
CA HIS A 164 4.80 7.68 4.34
C HIS A 164 4.79 8.46 3.02
N SER A 165 4.23 7.87 1.96
CA SER A 165 4.12 8.53 0.67
C SER A 165 3.33 9.83 0.78
N ALA A 166 2.21 9.85 1.51
CA ALA A 166 1.44 11.08 1.72
C ALA A 166 2.23 12.19 2.44
N LYS A 167 2.99 11.82 3.47
CA LYS A 167 3.87 12.75 4.20
C LYS A 167 4.99 13.29 3.29
N ASN A 168 5.62 12.43 2.49
CA ASN A 168 6.72 12.81 1.60
C ASN A 168 6.22 13.73 0.47
N TYR A 169 5.08 13.41 -0.16
CA TYR A 169 4.43 14.29 -1.14
C TYR A 169 4.12 15.67 -0.53
N ALA A 170 3.55 15.70 0.69
CA ALA A 170 3.21 16.94 1.36
C ALA A 170 4.45 17.78 1.70
N GLN A 171 5.55 17.13 2.11
CA GLN A 171 6.82 17.79 2.36
C GLN A 171 7.39 18.41 1.09
N ALA A 172 7.39 17.68 -0.03
CA ALA A 172 7.89 18.18 -1.30
C ALA A 172 7.11 19.40 -1.80
N VAL A 173 5.77 19.34 -1.72
CA VAL A 173 4.90 20.44 -2.11
C VAL A 173 5.12 21.66 -1.20
N ALA A 174 5.26 21.47 0.11
CA ALA A 174 5.53 22.55 1.05
C ALA A 174 6.90 23.19 0.84
N GLN A 175 7.93 22.39 0.57
CA GLN A 175 9.27 22.87 0.23
C GLN A 175 9.23 23.71 -1.05
N TYR A 176 8.53 23.24 -2.09
CA TYR A 176 8.37 24.01 -3.33
C TYR A 176 7.66 25.35 -3.10
N MET A 177 6.55 25.35 -2.35
CA MET A 177 5.85 26.58 -1.99
C MET A 177 6.77 27.54 -1.22
N GLY A 178 7.54 27.02 -0.26
CA GLY A 178 8.54 27.80 0.48
C GLY A 178 9.62 28.40 -0.43
N MET A 179 10.16 27.63 -1.38
CA MET A 179 11.13 28.11 -2.36
C MET A 179 10.53 29.16 -3.31
N SER A 180 9.27 29.01 -3.72
CA SER A 180 8.58 29.97 -4.58
C SER A 180 8.36 31.32 -3.91
N MET A 181 8.18 31.33 -2.58
CA MET A 181 8.08 32.57 -1.78
C MET A 181 9.43 33.30 -1.64
N ILE A 182 10.57 32.62 -1.82
CA ILE A 182 11.90 33.25 -1.84
C ILE A 182 12.14 33.99 -3.17
N ASN A 183 11.51 33.55 -4.27
CA ASN A 183 11.69 34.08 -5.62
C ASN A 183 10.56 35.05 -6.08
N MET A 184 9.96 35.79 -5.15
CA MET A 184 8.77 36.65 -5.37
C MET A 184 8.88 37.71 -6.48
N ASP A 185 10.06 37.92 -7.09
CA ASP A 185 10.21 38.77 -8.28
C ASP A 185 9.68 38.13 -9.59
N THR A 186 9.35 36.83 -9.58
CA THR A 186 8.84 36.13 -10.78
C THR A 186 7.49 35.46 -10.49
N ASN A 187 6.42 36.17 -10.83
CA ASN A 187 5.03 35.82 -10.54
C ASN A 187 4.48 34.62 -11.36
N SER A 188 5.27 33.55 -11.53
CA SER A 188 4.89 32.38 -12.33
C SER A 188 5.17 31.06 -11.59
N MET A 189 4.10 30.47 -11.06
CA MET A 189 4.11 29.09 -10.57
C MET A 189 4.22 28.14 -11.77
N ASP A 190 5.35 27.44 -11.90
CA ASP A 190 5.61 26.50 -13.00
C ASP A 190 5.15 25.09 -12.59
N TRP A 191 3.93 24.73 -12.99
CA TRP A 191 3.31 23.44 -12.72
C TRP A 191 4.08 22.25 -13.30
N ASN A 192 4.87 22.44 -14.36
CA ASN A 192 5.70 21.37 -14.92
C ASN A 192 6.94 21.12 -14.04
N LYS A 193 7.52 22.18 -13.46
CA LYS A 193 8.57 22.04 -12.44
C LYS A 193 8.06 21.42 -11.14
N LEU A 194 6.83 21.74 -10.73
CA LEU A 194 6.20 21.09 -9.57
C LEU A 194 5.99 19.59 -9.82
N ASN A 195 5.44 19.21 -10.97
CA ASN A 195 5.28 17.79 -11.33
C ASN A 195 6.62 17.05 -11.41
N GLY A 196 7.65 17.69 -11.97
CA GLY A 196 9.01 17.14 -12.01
C GLY A 196 9.62 16.96 -10.61
N LEU A 197 9.46 17.94 -9.73
CA LEU A 197 9.97 17.89 -8.35
C LEU A 197 9.21 16.86 -7.51
N VAL A 198 7.88 16.79 -7.63
CA VAL A 198 7.05 15.82 -6.91
C VAL A 198 7.44 14.40 -7.32
N ASN A 199 7.49 14.10 -8.63
CA ASN A 199 7.93 12.79 -9.13
C ASN A 199 9.37 12.44 -8.69
N TYR A 200 10.28 13.41 -8.72
CA TYR A 200 11.67 13.23 -8.27
C TYR A 200 11.79 13.04 -6.74
N SER A 201 10.97 13.73 -5.96
CA SER A 201 11.00 13.69 -4.49
C SER A 201 10.39 12.42 -3.90
N ILE A 202 9.48 11.74 -4.60
CA ILE A 202 8.92 10.47 -4.15
C ILE A 202 9.97 9.37 -4.26
N ALA A 203 10.75 9.40 -5.34
CA ALA A 203 11.91 8.54 -5.55
C ALA A 203 13.02 8.83 -4.52
N LYS A 204 13.37 10.11 -4.28
CA LYS A 204 14.57 10.47 -3.49
C LYS A 204 14.39 10.96 -2.06
N ASN A 205 13.19 11.28 -1.58
CA ASN A 205 12.97 11.82 -0.22
C ASN A 205 12.37 10.82 0.76
N ILE A 206 12.45 9.51 0.51
CA ILE A 206 12.23 8.56 1.60
C ILE A 206 13.42 8.67 2.56
N THR A 207 13.15 9.02 3.81
CA THR A 207 14.20 9.19 4.80
C THR A 207 14.66 7.84 5.32
N LEU A 208 15.93 7.70 5.68
CA LEU A 208 16.44 6.47 6.26
C LEU A 208 15.65 6.00 7.52
N PRO A 209 15.17 6.90 8.42
CA PRO A 209 14.25 6.51 9.49
C PRO A 209 12.93 5.90 9.01
N THR A 210 12.34 6.40 7.91
CA THR A 210 11.11 5.83 7.35
C THR A 210 11.35 4.49 6.67
N GLU A 211 12.51 4.27 6.06
CA GLU A 211 12.92 2.96 5.54
C GLU A 211 13.06 1.94 6.67
N TYR A 212 13.67 2.32 7.80
CA TYR A 212 13.77 1.42 8.95
C TYR A 212 12.41 1.12 9.58
N GLU A 213 11.49 2.09 9.63
CA GLU A 213 10.11 1.84 10.06
C GLU A 213 9.38 0.89 9.09
N ALA A 214 9.62 1.02 7.78
CA ALA A 214 9.05 0.15 6.76
C ALA A 214 9.64 -1.26 6.78
N ASP A 215 10.96 -1.41 7.00
CA ASP A 215 11.63 -2.69 7.25
C ASP A 215 11.07 -3.36 8.51
N GLU A 216 10.92 -2.59 9.60
CA GLU A 216 10.38 -3.11 10.85
C GLU A 216 8.93 -3.59 10.71
N GLY A 217 8.06 -2.74 10.18
CA GLY A 217 6.66 -3.11 9.95
C GLY A 217 6.52 -4.25 8.94
N GLY A 218 7.31 -4.22 7.87
CA GLY A 218 7.31 -5.24 6.82
C GLY A 218 7.71 -6.61 7.36
N PHE A 219 8.78 -6.68 8.15
CA PHE A 219 9.24 -7.92 8.80
C PHE A 219 8.15 -8.56 9.67
N TYR A 220 7.53 -7.80 10.58
CA TYR A 220 6.51 -8.38 11.47
C TYR A 220 5.20 -8.68 10.74
N LEU A 221 4.85 -7.92 9.71
CA LEU A 221 3.67 -8.18 8.88
C LEU A 221 3.87 -9.48 8.08
N MET A 222 5.01 -9.67 7.41
CA MET A 222 5.27 -10.92 6.68
C MET A 222 5.37 -12.13 7.62
N ALA A 223 6.03 -11.98 8.78
CA ALA A 223 6.21 -13.08 9.73
C ALA A 223 4.87 -13.52 10.33
N SER A 224 4.01 -12.57 10.71
CA SER A 224 2.64 -12.87 11.18
C SER A 224 1.74 -13.46 10.09
N ALA A 225 1.97 -13.12 8.82
CA ALA A 225 1.32 -13.76 7.68
C ALA A 225 1.83 -15.19 7.40
N GLY A 226 2.84 -15.66 8.13
CA GLY A 226 3.40 -17.01 8.03
C GLY A 226 4.52 -17.17 7.01
N PHE A 227 5.09 -16.07 6.50
CA PHE A 227 6.31 -16.11 5.70
C PHE A 227 7.55 -16.30 6.58
N ASN A 228 8.65 -16.71 5.95
CA ASN A 228 9.93 -16.95 6.60
C ASN A 228 10.54 -15.61 7.08
N PRO A 229 10.83 -15.41 8.37
CA PRO A 229 11.41 -14.17 8.89
C PRO A 229 12.83 -13.89 8.35
N GLY A 230 13.50 -14.85 7.73
CA GLY A 230 14.76 -14.63 7.01
C GLY A 230 14.60 -13.96 5.64
N GLY A 231 13.37 -13.88 5.11
CA GLY A 231 13.09 -13.40 3.75
C GLY A 231 13.53 -11.95 3.49
N GLY A 232 13.45 -11.07 4.48
CA GLY A 232 13.92 -9.68 4.33
C GLY A 232 15.44 -9.58 4.15
N ALA A 233 16.21 -10.29 4.98
CA ALA A 233 17.68 -10.31 4.84
C ALA A 233 18.11 -11.01 3.54
N ALA A 234 17.40 -12.07 3.13
CA ALA A 234 17.61 -12.72 1.84
C ALA A 234 17.32 -11.77 0.66
N ALA A 235 16.19 -11.05 0.68
CA ALA A 235 15.84 -10.09 -0.37
C ALA A 235 16.87 -8.97 -0.50
N MET A 236 17.39 -8.46 0.63
CA MET A 236 18.46 -7.45 0.61
C MET A 236 19.77 -8.00 0.05
N ALA A 237 20.15 -9.23 0.42
CA ALA A 237 21.33 -9.88 -0.13
C ALA A 237 21.22 -10.07 -1.66
N ARG A 238 20.05 -10.50 -2.13
CA ARG A 238 19.77 -10.64 -3.57
C ARG A 238 19.74 -9.32 -4.31
N MET A 239 19.12 -8.30 -3.73
CA MET A 239 19.05 -6.95 -4.31
C MET A 239 20.45 -6.35 -4.48
N ALA A 240 21.31 -6.52 -3.48
CA ALA A 240 22.71 -6.11 -3.58
C ALA A 240 23.44 -6.82 -4.74
N TYR A 241 23.17 -8.10 -4.98
CA TYR A 241 23.73 -8.82 -6.14
C TYR A 241 23.17 -8.28 -7.47
N TYR A 242 21.84 -8.22 -7.60
CA TYR A 242 21.14 -7.82 -8.84
C TYR A 242 21.55 -6.42 -9.30
N LEU A 243 21.55 -5.45 -8.38
CA LEU A 243 21.91 -4.07 -8.67
C LEU A 243 23.41 -3.89 -8.96
N THR A 244 24.27 -4.77 -8.44
CA THR A 244 25.71 -4.70 -8.70
C THR A 244 26.09 -5.34 -10.04
N TYR A 245 25.45 -6.47 -10.39
CA TYR A 245 25.94 -7.33 -11.47
C TYR A 245 24.99 -7.48 -12.66
N GLU A 246 23.67 -7.37 -12.47
CA GLU A 246 22.69 -7.65 -13.53
C GLU A 246 22.14 -6.40 -14.23
N THR A 247 21.97 -5.28 -13.51
CA THR A 247 21.37 -4.08 -14.11
C THR A 247 22.33 -3.21 -14.92
N GLN A 248 23.65 -3.32 -14.71
CA GLN A 248 24.72 -2.49 -15.29
C GLN A 248 24.25 -1.14 -15.86
N ASN A 249 23.67 -0.30 -15.00
CA ASN A 249 23.39 1.08 -15.37
C ASN A 249 24.70 1.87 -15.22
N PHE A 250 25.50 1.92 -16.29
CA PHE A 250 26.81 2.61 -16.37
C PHE A 250 26.77 4.13 -16.02
N LEU A 251 25.62 4.67 -15.63
CA LEU A 251 25.40 6.07 -15.25
C LEU A 251 25.09 6.29 -13.75
N GLU A 252 24.94 5.22 -12.94
CA GLU A 252 24.90 5.35 -11.47
C GLU A 252 26.27 5.02 -10.85
N TYR A 253 27.14 6.03 -10.95
CA TYR A 253 28.26 6.36 -10.07
C TYR A 253 29.23 5.22 -9.67
N GLN A 254 30.34 5.11 -10.40
CA GLN A 254 31.60 4.57 -9.87
C GLN A 254 32.40 5.71 -9.22
N ASP A 255 32.23 5.94 -7.91
CA ASP A 255 33.16 6.79 -7.13
C ASP A 255 34.47 5.99 -6.94
N PRO A 256 35.64 6.50 -7.38
CA PRO A 256 36.91 5.80 -7.21
C PRO A 256 37.43 5.76 -5.75
N ASP A 257 36.74 6.38 -4.79
CA ASP A 257 37.12 6.39 -3.38
C ASP A 257 36.58 5.15 -2.63
N THR A 258 37.46 4.19 -2.35
CA THR A 258 37.16 2.89 -1.69
C THR A 258 36.51 3.01 -0.31
N LYS A 259 36.63 4.15 0.38
CA LYS A 259 35.96 4.39 1.67
C LYS A 259 34.51 4.86 1.53
N ARG A 260 34.07 5.22 0.33
CA ARG A 260 32.67 5.59 0.03
C ARG A 260 31.89 4.46 -0.63
N GLN A 261 32.58 3.42 -1.10
CA GLN A 261 31.98 2.16 -1.58
C GLN A 261 31.15 1.46 -0.48
N GLU A 262 31.42 1.73 0.80
CA GLU A 262 30.62 1.23 1.93
C GLU A 262 29.25 1.93 2.09
N ARG A 263 28.95 2.97 1.29
CA ARG A 263 27.64 3.63 1.25
C ARG A 263 27.03 3.45 -0.13
N GLU A 264 26.42 2.29 -0.32
CA GLU A 264 25.52 2.04 -1.44
C GLU A 264 24.36 3.05 -1.39
N SER A 265 24.28 3.92 -2.40
CA SER A 265 23.24 4.95 -2.52
C SER A 265 22.38 4.64 -3.73
N TYR A 266 21.57 3.59 -3.64
CA TYR A 266 20.48 3.38 -4.61
C TYR A 266 19.45 4.49 -4.42
N SER A 267 19.04 5.14 -5.52
CA SER A 267 18.23 6.39 -5.51
C SER A 267 17.00 6.30 -4.61
N ASP A 268 16.39 5.12 -4.51
CA ASP A 268 15.10 4.92 -3.85
C ASP A 268 15.23 4.13 -2.52
N HIS A 269 16.34 3.40 -2.30
CA HIS A 269 16.57 2.55 -1.12
C HIS A 269 18.08 2.47 -0.73
N PRO A 270 18.63 3.42 0.05
CA PRO A 270 20.05 3.46 0.41
C PRO A 270 20.44 2.43 1.50
N GLU A 271 21.74 2.13 1.61
CA GLU A 271 22.40 1.33 2.67
C GLU A 271 21.96 -0.16 2.77
N THR A 272 21.89 -0.87 1.64
CA THR A 272 21.42 -2.27 1.57
C THR A 272 22.13 -3.20 2.55
N LYS A 273 23.46 -3.07 2.74
CA LYS A 273 24.19 -3.89 3.72
C LYS A 273 23.75 -3.66 5.17
N LEU A 274 23.57 -2.40 5.58
CA LEU A 274 23.16 -2.09 6.96
C LEU A 274 21.72 -2.53 7.21
N ARG A 275 20.85 -2.40 6.21
CA ARG A 275 19.47 -2.89 6.27
C ARG A 275 19.40 -4.41 6.34
N GLU A 276 20.22 -5.11 5.55
CA GLU A 276 20.39 -6.56 5.64
C GLU A 276 20.79 -6.97 7.06
N ASP A 277 21.81 -6.34 7.66
CA ASP A 277 22.27 -6.66 9.01
C ASP A 277 21.17 -6.43 10.06
N LYS A 278 20.38 -5.37 9.91
CA LYS A 278 19.22 -5.10 10.77
C LYS A 278 18.13 -6.16 10.62
N LEU A 279 17.78 -6.54 9.40
CA LEU A 279 16.79 -7.57 9.14
C LEU A 279 17.26 -8.94 9.66
N ALA A 280 18.55 -9.24 9.56
CA ALA A 280 19.16 -10.43 10.15
C ALA A 280 19.10 -10.39 11.69
N GLN A 281 19.34 -9.23 12.30
CA GLN A 281 19.19 -9.06 13.75
C GLN A 281 17.73 -9.21 14.19
N MET A 282 16.77 -8.68 13.43
CA MET A 282 15.35 -8.83 13.71
C MET A 282 14.88 -10.28 13.59
N MET A 283 15.36 -11.02 12.59
CA MET A 283 15.17 -12.46 12.48
C MET A 283 15.71 -13.19 13.71
N SER A 284 16.91 -12.81 14.18
CA SER A 284 17.48 -13.35 15.40
C SER A 284 16.59 -13.07 16.61
N ASP A 285 16.23 -11.80 16.85
CA ASP A 285 15.42 -11.36 17.98
C ASP A 285 14.02 -12.03 17.99
N TYR A 286 13.43 -12.22 16.80
CA TYR A 286 12.18 -12.96 16.61
C TYR A 286 12.31 -14.40 17.12
N GLY A 287 13.42 -15.08 16.80
CA GLY A 287 13.76 -16.41 17.30
C GLY A 287 14.41 -16.43 18.69
N CYS A 288 14.05 -15.52 19.58
CA CYS A 288 14.61 -15.40 20.94
C CYS A 288 16.13 -15.19 20.98
N ALA A 289 16.71 -14.57 19.95
CA ALA A 289 18.15 -14.35 19.77
C ALA A 289 19.01 -15.63 19.71
N HIS A 290 18.39 -16.80 19.53
CA HIS A 290 19.12 -18.07 19.45
C HIS A 290 19.85 -18.23 18.12
N VAL A 291 19.25 -17.78 17.02
CA VAL A 291 19.74 -18.06 15.67
C VAL A 291 20.47 -16.85 15.10
N THR A 292 21.67 -17.06 14.56
CA THR A 292 22.43 -16.00 13.87
C THR A 292 23.09 -16.54 12.60
N VAL A 293 23.28 -15.66 11.62
CA VAL A 293 24.07 -15.93 10.42
C VAL A 293 25.36 -15.12 10.51
N LYS A 294 26.51 -15.75 10.26
CA LYS A 294 27.81 -15.08 10.15
C LYS A 294 28.39 -15.27 8.76
N ASP A 295 29.12 -14.26 8.30
CA ASP A 295 29.78 -14.24 7.00
C ASP A 295 28.83 -14.57 5.82
N ARG A 296 27.54 -14.20 5.97
CA ARG A 296 26.45 -14.51 5.02
C ARG A 296 26.40 -15.99 4.62
N LYS A 297 26.81 -16.92 5.49
CA LYS A 297 26.95 -18.34 5.13
C LYS A 297 26.73 -19.29 6.29
N ASP A 298 27.34 -19.00 7.42
CA ASP A 298 27.40 -19.93 8.54
C ASP A 298 26.23 -19.67 9.49
N ILE A 299 25.42 -20.70 9.74
CA ILE A 299 24.26 -20.63 10.63
C ILE A 299 24.66 -21.15 12.01
N TYR A 300 24.34 -20.38 13.05
CA TYR A 300 24.66 -20.67 14.44
C TYR A 300 23.39 -20.73 15.29
N VAL A 301 23.44 -21.57 16.34
CA VAL A 301 22.47 -21.58 17.44
C VAL A 301 23.25 -21.33 18.73
N ASP A 302 22.92 -20.27 19.47
CA ASP A 302 23.61 -19.84 20.70
C ASP A 302 25.13 -19.71 20.57
N GLY A 303 25.59 -19.23 19.40
CA GLY A 303 27.00 -19.03 19.10
C GLY A 303 27.76 -20.30 18.73
N GLU A 304 27.11 -21.48 18.72
CA GLU A 304 27.66 -22.72 18.20
C GLU A 304 27.23 -22.94 16.75
N LYS A 305 28.19 -23.19 15.86
CA LYS A 305 27.92 -23.36 14.43
C LYS A 305 27.10 -24.62 14.22
N LEU A 306 25.93 -24.51 13.61
CA LEU A 306 25.12 -25.66 13.19
C LEU A 306 25.67 -26.24 11.88
N LEU A 307 25.57 -25.45 10.80
CA LEU A 307 25.94 -25.83 9.43
C LEU A 307 26.34 -24.59 8.62
N SER A 308 26.91 -24.82 7.43
CA SER A 308 27.15 -23.78 6.43
C SER A 308 26.16 -23.92 5.29
N ALA A 309 25.57 -22.81 4.85
CA ALA A 309 24.86 -22.76 3.58
C ALA A 309 25.85 -22.93 2.41
N GLU A 310 25.31 -23.38 1.29
CA GLU A 310 25.98 -23.49 0.00
C GLU A 310 25.02 -22.99 -1.07
N SER A 311 25.55 -22.55 -2.22
CA SER A 311 24.69 -22.16 -3.34
C SER A 311 23.80 -23.33 -3.76
N THR A 312 22.54 -23.01 -4.00
CA THR A 312 21.52 -23.90 -4.56
C THR A 312 21.18 -23.54 -6.01
N SER A 313 21.74 -22.43 -6.53
CA SER A 313 21.56 -21.96 -7.90
C SER A 313 22.80 -22.27 -8.75
N GLU A 314 22.56 -22.61 -10.01
CA GLU A 314 23.62 -22.74 -11.03
C GLU A 314 23.93 -21.40 -11.72
N ASP A 315 23.00 -20.44 -11.66
CA ASP A 315 23.10 -19.17 -12.37
C ASP A 315 23.91 -18.12 -11.62
N TYR A 316 23.81 -18.10 -10.28
CA TYR A 316 24.58 -17.20 -9.42
C TYR A 316 24.76 -17.77 -8.01
N ASP A 317 25.68 -17.20 -7.24
CA ASP A 317 25.91 -17.60 -5.85
C ASP A 317 24.83 -17.03 -4.91
N ASN A 318 23.83 -17.86 -4.59
CA ASN A 318 22.74 -17.52 -3.67
C ASN A 318 22.97 -18.04 -2.22
N THR A 319 24.23 -18.22 -1.83
CA THR A 319 24.60 -18.74 -0.50
C THR A 319 24.04 -17.87 0.63
N ALA A 320 24.04 -16.54 0.46
CA ALA A 320 23.57 -15.60 1.47
C ALA A 320 22.06 -15.72 1.73
N GLU A 321 21.28 -15.73 0.65
CA GLU A 321 19.83 -15.91 0.68
C GLU A 321 19.48 -17.25 1.32
N THR A 322 20.16 -18.31 0.90
CA THR A 322 19.99 -19.65 1.45
C THR A 322 20.29 -19.68 2.95
N ALA A 323 21.37 -19.02 3.40
CA ALA A 323 21.71 -18.94 4.83
C ALA A 323 20.62 -18.24 5.64
N TYR A 324 20.11 -17.11 5.15
CA TYR A 324 19.03 -16.38 5.83
C TYR A 324 17.71 -17.14 5.84
N LEU A 325 17.33 -17.80 4.76
CA LEU A 325 16.09 -18.60 4.72
C LEU A 325 16.16 -19.82 5.65
N VAL A 326 17.30 -20.52 5.71
CA VAL A 326 17.52 -21.63 6.67
C VAL A 326 17.49 -21.11 8.11
N ALA A 327 18.18 -20.01 8.40
CA ALA A 327 18.18 -19.40 9.72
C ALA A 327 16.79 -18.88 10.12
N GLY A 328 16.03 -18.33 9.19
CA GLY A 328 14.69 -17.82 9.44
C GLY A 328 13.68 -18.93 9.73
N ALA A 329 13.81 -20.11 9.12
CA ALA A 329 13.03 -21.29 9.49
C ALA A 329 13.30 -21.72 10.95
N LEU A 330 14.57 -21.73 11.36
CA LEU A 330 14.94 -22.00 12.75
C LEU A 330 14.42 -20.93 13.72
N ALA A 331 14.57 -19.65 13.37
CA ALA A 331 14.09 -18.54 14.18
C ALA A 331 12.57 -18.61 14.36
N LYS A 332 11.84 -18.94 13.30
CA LYS A 332 10.40 -19.18 13.36
C LYS A 332 10.03 -20.34 14.28
N ALA A 333 10.77 -21.45 14.23
CA ALA A 333 10.53 -22.57 15.13
C ALA A 333 10.76 -22.21 16.61
N PHE A 334 11.83 -21.45 16.93
CA PHE A 334 12.05 -20.95 18.29
C PHE A 334 10.97 -19.98 18.78
N HIS A 335 10.45 -19.15 17.87
CA HIS A 335 9.35 -18.24 18.14
C HIS A 335 8.05 -18.99 18.41
N ASP A 336 7.66 -19.90 17.51
CA ASP A 336 6.36 -20.55 17.51
C ASP A 336 6.22 -21.67 18.56
N TYR A 337 7.34 -22.27 18.98
CA TYR A 337 7.35 -23.36 19.97
C TYR A 337 8.04 -22.97 21.27
N ASP A 338 7.40 -23.30 22.38
CA ASP A 338 7.88 -23.07 23.75
C ASP A 338 8.82 -24.16 24.27
N SER A 339 8.95 -25.26 23.53
CA SER A 339 9.68 -26.44 23.95
C SER A 339 10.08 -27.30 22.76
N ILE A 340 11.04 -28.20 22.98
CA ILE A 340 11.53 -29.12 21.96
C ILE A 340 10.44 -30.04 21.38
N THR A 341 9.39 -30.34 22.15
CA THR A 341 8.28 -31.18 21.68
C THR A 341 7.64 -30.61 20.41
N GLY A 342 7.51 -29.28 20.32
CA GLY A 342 6.95 -28.60 19.15
C GLY A 342 7.79 -28.78 17.88
N TRP A 343 9.09 -29.05 18.01
CA TRP A 343 9.97 -29.30 16.86
C TRP A 343 9.73 -30.66 16.22
N ASN A 344 9.09 -31.61 16.92
CA ASN A 344 8.75 -32.93 16.39
C ASN A 344 9.96 -33.64 15.74
N PHE A 345 11.06 -33.74 16.48
CA PHE A 345 12.24 -34.50 16.06
C PHE A 345 11.90 -35.98 15.88
N ARG A 346 12.29 -36.53 14.73
CA ARG A 346 11.96 -37.90 14.32
C ARG A 346 12.98 -38.42 13.30
N GLN A 347 13.04 -39.73 13.11
CA GLN A 347 13.83 -40.31 12.02
C GLN A 347 13.07 -40.26 10.69
N ASP A 348 13.77 -39.95 9.60
CA ASP A 348 13.25 -40.09 8.24
C ASP A 348 13.32 -41.56 7.77
N GLY A 349 12.87 -41.82 6.53
CA GLY A 349 12.89 -43.17 5.94
C GLY A 349 14.29 -43.74 5.71
N GLN A 350 15.33 -42.92 5.85
CA GLN A 350 16.75 -43.25 5.69
C GLN A 350 17.47 -43.33 7.05
N GLY A 351 16.77 -43.12 8.16
CA GLY A 351 17.30 -43.15 9.52
C GLY A 351 18.00 -41.86 9.97
N ASN A 352 18.00 -40.79 9.16
CA ASN A 352 18.52 -39.49 9.59
C ASN A 352 17.51 -38.79 10.49
N LEU A 353 17.99 -38.02 11.46
CA LEU A 353 17.11 -37.21 12.29
C LEU A 353 16.65 -35.97 11.52
N THR A 354 15.35 -35.74 11.48
CA THR A 354 14.64 -34.58 10.91
C THR A 354 13.70 -33.99 11.96
N CYS A 355 13.17 -32.79 11.71
CA CYS A 355 12.24 -32.08 12.58
C CYS A 355 11.28 -31.25 11.72
N LEU A 356 10.27 -30.63 12.33
CA LEU A 356 9.34 -29.70 11.68
C LEU A 356 8.57 -30.33 10.50
N SER A 357 7.62 -29.57 9.95
CA SER A 357 6.85 -29.98 8.78
C SER A 357 7.64 -29.67 7.49
N SER A 358 7.36 -30.37 6.39
CA SER A 358 7.99 -30.11 5.08
C SER A 358 7.28 -29.01 4.29
N ASP A 359 6.70 -28.03 4.99
CA ASP A 359 6.13 -26.84 4.37
C ASP A 359 7.21 -25.98 3.68
N ARG A 360 6.75 -25.00 2.88
CA ARG A 360 7.61 -24.10 2.10
C ARG A 360 8.69 -23.42 2.94
N VAL A 361 8.35 -22.95 4.14
CA VAL A 361 9.27 -22.20 5.01
C VAL A 361 10.39 -23.11 5.50
N ASN A 362 10.07 -24.36 5.82
CA ASN A 362 11.01 -25.33 6.38
C ASN A 362 11.78 -26.13 5.31
N ALA A 363 11.38 -26.07 4.04
CA ALA A 363 11.92 -26.92 2.96
C ALA A 363 13.45 -26.82 2.82
N LEU A 364 14.00 -25.60 2.76
CA LEU A 364 15.45 -25.40 2.66
C LEU A 364 16.19 -25.91 3.90
N LEU A 365 15.67 -25.66 5.10
CA LEU A 365 16.26 -26.19 6.34
C LEU A 365 16.33 -27.72 6.28
N GLN A 366 15.25 -28.40 5.88
CA GLN A 366 15.24 -29.87 5.75
C GLN A 366 16.29 -30.37 4.78
N GLN A 367 16.39 -29.74 3.60
CA GLN A 367 17.38 -30.09 2.59
C GLN A 367 18.81 -30.02 3.15
N PHE A 368 19.14 -28.94 3.86
CA PHE A 368 20.47 -28.75 4.45
C PHE A 368 20.74 -29.66 5.65
N LEU A 369 19.73 -29.96 6.48
CA LEU A 369 19.88 -30.92 7.58
C LEU A 369 20.20 -32.33 7.06
N VAL A 370 19.52 -32.77 5.99
CA VAL A 370 19.79 -34.07 5.36
C VAL A 370 21.18 -34.07 4.73
N LYS A 371 21.50 -33.06 3.91
CA LYS A 371 22.79 -32.97 3.21
C LYS A 371 23.98 -32.93 4.17
N ALA A 372 23.88 -32.18 5.27
CA ALA A 372 24.92 -32.05 6.27
C ALA A 372 24.86 -33.12 7.37
N GLN A 373 23.88 -34.03 7.34
CA GLN A 373 23.58 -34.97 8.42
C GLN A 373 23.51 -34.31 9.81
N ALA A 374 22.95 -33.09 9.85
CA ALA A 374 23.05 -32.18 11.00
C ALA A 374 21.86 -32.29 11.97
N GLY A 375 20.91 -33.20 11.75
CA GLY A 375 19.69 -33.31 12.56
C GLY A 375 19.95 -33.55 14.06
N ALA A 376 20.80 -34.51 14.41
CA ALA A 376 21.13 -34.80 15.81
C ALA A 376 21.85 -33.62 16.49
N LYS A 377 22.68 -32.91 15.74
CA LYS A 377 23.35 -31.70 16.20
C LYS A 377 22.35 -30.57 16.43
N LEU A 378 21.41 -30.36 15.51
CA LEU A 378 20.34 -29.39 15.70
C LEU A 378 19.51 -29.71 16.94
N GLN A 379 19.12 -30.97 17.14
CA GLN A 379 18.38 -31.40 18.34
C GLN A 379 19.13 -31.00 19.61
N SER A 380 20.41 -31.36 19.71
CA SER A 380 21.24 -31.04 20.88
C SER A 380 21.37 -29.53 21.12
N LEU A 381 21.52 -28.73 20.07
CA LEU A 381 21.60 -27.27 20.18
C LEU A 381 20.26 -26.66 20.64
N VAL A 382 19.14 -27.16 20.14
CA VAL A 382 17.80 -26.74 20.53
C VAL A 382 17.50 -27.11 22.00
N GLU A 383 17.87 -28.31 22.44
CA GLU A 383 17.75 -28.74 23.85
C GLU A 383 18.52 -27.80 24.77
N LYS A 384 19.76 -27.46 24.39
CA LYS A 384 20.61 -26.55 25.15
C LYS A 384 20.04 -25.13 25.19
N ALA A 385 19.53 -24.63 24.08
CA ALA A 385 18.90 -23.31 23.98
C ALA A 385 17.72 -23.20 24.96
N TYR A 386 16.76 -24.12 24.89
CA TYR A 386 15.61 -24.14 25.79
C TYR A 386 16.01 -24.28 27.28
N ALA A 387 17.03 -25.09 27.58
CA ALA A 387 17.53 -25.22 28.96
C ALA A 387 18.16 -23.91 29.48
N GLY A 388 18.69 -23.07 28.60
CA GLY A 388 19.31 -21.78 28.92
C GLY A 388 18.34 -20.60 29.00
N GLU A 389 17.16 -20.69 28.40
CA GLU A 389 16.21 -19.55 28.27
C GLU A 389 15.79 -18.96 29.61
N ALA A 390 15.59 -19.78 30.64
CA ALA A 390 15.20 -19.29 31.97
C ALA A 390 16.29 -18.41 32.60
N ALA A 391 17.56 -18.72 32.34
CA ALA A 391 18.70 -17.96 32.84
C ALA A 391 18.99 -16.71 31.99
N SER A 392 18.85 -16.80 30.67
CA SER A 392 19.07 -15.66 29.76
C SER A 392 17.90 -14.68 29.73
N GLY A 393 16.69 -15.13 30.07
CA GLY A 393 15.46 -14.36 29.93
C GLY A 393 15.04 -14.12 28.47
N ALA A 394 15.64 -14.84 27.51
CA ALA A 394 15.47 -14.61 26.08
C ALA A 394 14.01 -14.63 25.63
N ARG A 395 13.27 -15.70 25.95
CA ARG A 395 11.84 -15.84 25.62
C ARG A 395 10.98 -14.75 26.27
N ASN A 396 11.25 -14.40 27.53
CA ASN A 396 10.52 -13.34 28.21
C ASN A 396 10.74 -11.97 27.54
N LYS A 397 11.96 -11.69 27.06
CA LYS A 397 12.27 -10.47 26.30
C LYS A 397 11.52 -10.45 24.97
N MET A 398 11.57 -11.54 24.21
CA MET A 398 10.86 -11.65 22.93
C MET A 398 9.35 -11.44 23.12
N LEU A 399 8.72 -12.14 24.06
CA LEU A 399 7.29 -12.02 24.37
C LEU A 399 6.91 -10.61 24.85
N ALA A 400 7.77 -9.94 25.62
CA ALA A 400 7.53 -8.57 26.05
C ALA A 400 7.51 -7.58 24.87
N GLU A 401 8.41 -7.72 23.91
CA GLU A 401 8.40 -6.89 22.70
C GLU A 401 7.19 -7.22 21.80
N GLU A 402 6.80 -8.48 21.69
CA GLU A 402 5.59 -8.87 20.96
C GLU A 402 4.32 -8.30 21.61
N SER A 403 4.23 -8.36 22.93
CA SER A 403 3.12 -7.75 23.68
C SER A 403 3.02 -6.25 23.42
N LYS A 404 4.14 -5.53 23.34
CA LYS A 404 4.14 -4.09 23.01
C LYS A 404 3.63 -3.83 21.60
N ARG A 405 4.07 -4.62 20.61
CA ARG A 405 3.58 -4.52 19.22
C ARG A 405 2.09 -4.79 19.13
N ASN A 406 1.61 -5.86 19.79
CA ASN A 406 0.20 -6.22 19.83
C ASN A 406 -0.65 -5.15 20.53
N GLN A 407 -0.13 -4.53 21.59
CA GLN A 407 -0.79 -3.40 22.23
C GLN A 407 -0.93 -2.20 21.27
N LYS A 408 0.14 -1.82 20.56
CA LYS A 408 0.09 -0.73 19.56
C LYS A 408 -0.94 -1.00 18.46
N LEU A 409 -1.05 -2.26 18.01
CA LEU A 409 -2.07 -2.66 17.05
C LEU A 409 -3.48 -2.61 17.65
N ALA A 410 -3.67 -3.02 18.90
CA ALA A 410 -4.94 -2.93 19.59
C ALA A 410 -5.40 -1.47 19.76
N GLU A 411 -4.48 -0.56 20.11
CA GLU A 411 -4.73 0.88 20.18
C GLU A 411 -5.20 1.44 18.83
N ARG A 412 -4.53 1.06 17.72
CA ARG A 412 -4.96 1.43 16.36
C ARG A 412 -6.35 0.87 16.00
N ARG A 413 -6.68 -0.35 16.43
CA ARG A 413 -8.03 -0.93 16.22
C ARG A 413 -9.06 -0.10 16.96
N GLU A 414 -8.79 0.29 18.20
CA GLU A 414 -9.67 1.17 18.97
C GLU A 414 -9.85 2.54 18.33
N GLU A 415 -8.80 3.15 17.77
CA GLU A 415 -8.93 4.39 16.98
C GLU A 415 -9.90 4.22 15.81
N VAL A 416 -9.83 3.08 15.10
CA VAL A 416 -10.71 2.80 13.97
C VAL A 416 -12.15 2.55 14.40
N LEU A 417 -12.36 1.80 15.48
CA LEU A 417 -13.70 1.54 16.03
C LEU A 417 -14.36 2.81 16.56
N ASN A 418 -13.57 3.77 17.05
CA ASN A 418 -14.03 5.07 17.55
C ASN A 418 -14.01 6.18 16.48
N ALA A 419 -13.85 5.86 15.20
CA ALA A 419 -13.90 6.82 14.10
C ALA A 419 -15.13 7.74 14.20
N ASP A 420 -14.97 9.05 13.95
CA ASP A 420 -16.09 9.98 13.99
C ASP A 420 -17.09 9.75 12.85
N GLY A 421 -18.30 10.31 12.97
CA GLY A 421 -19.36 10.11 11.99
C GLY A 421 -19.02 10.61 10.57
N LYS A 422 -18.15 11.61 10.41
CA LYS A 422 -17.72 12.05 9.06
C LYS A 422 -16.82 11.01 8.42
N ALA A 423 -15.94 10.42 9.22
CA ALA A 423 -15.05 9.38 8.76
C ALA A 423 -15.82 8.09 8.42
N VAL A 424 -16.80 7.70 9.24
CA VAL A 424 -17.71 6.57 8.95
C VAL A 424 -18.51 6.81 7.68
N LYS A 425 -19.04 8.02 7.50
CA LYS A 425 -19.70 8.40 6.25
C LYS A 425 -18.76 8.24 5.05
N LYS A 426 -17.50 8.65 5.15
CA LYS A 426 -16.53 8.51 4.05
C LYS A 426 -16.19 7.04 3.76
N LEU A 427 -16.12 6.16 4.77
CA LEU A 427 -15.97 4.71 4.56
C LEU A 427 -17.12 4.14 3.71
N ARG A 428 -18.35 4.56 4.02
CA ARG A 428 -19.56 4.18 3.28
C ARG A 428 -19.58 4.74 1.86
N GLU A 429 -19.21 6.00 1.67
CA GLU A 429 -19.04 6.60 0.32
C GLU A 429 -17.99 5.84 -0.50
N ASN A 430 -16.91 5.40 0.13
CA ASN A 430 -15.89 4.58 -0.53
C ASN A 430 -16.40 3.17 -0.86
N ALA A 431 -17.25 2.57 -0.01
CA ALA A 431 -17.88 1.29 -0.32
C ALA A 431 -18.78 1.37 -1.56
N ASP A 432 -19.56 2.43 -1.67
CA ASP A 432 -20.43 2.68 -2.83
C ASP A 432 -19.59 2.90 -4.10
N ALA A 433 -18.52 3.70 -4.01
CA ALA A 433 -17.59 3.90 -5.12
C ALA A 433 -16.88 2.60 -5.55
N TYR A 434 -16.50 1.72 -4.61
CA TYR A 434 -15.97 0.40 -4.98
C TYR A 434 -16.99 -0.45 -5.72
N SER A 435 -18.27 -0.37 -5.34
CA SER A 435 -19.37 -1.07 -6.01
C SER A 435 -19.56 -0.55 -7.44
N ASP A 436 -19.44 0.77 -7.67
CA ASP A 436 -19.46 1.38 -9.02
C ASP A 436 -18.36 0.84 -9.94
N TYR A 437 -17.20 0.49 -9.37
CA TYR A 437 -16.08 -0.12 -10.09
C TYR A 437 -16.13 -1.65 -10.17
N GLY A 438 -17.21 -2.28 -9.71
CA GLY A 438 -17.35 -3.74 -9.70
C GLY A 438 -16.47 -4.44 -8.64
N GLN A 439 -15.92 -3.70 -7.67
CA GLN A 439 -14.98 -4.22 -6.67
C GLN A 439 -15.70 -4.62 -5.37
N GLY A 440 -16.63 -5.58 -5.47
CA GLY A 440 -17.50 -6.02 -4.39
C GLY A 440 -16.77 -6.37 -3.09
N ASP A 441 -15.67 -7.13 -3.18
CA ASP A 441 -14.88 -7.52 -1.99
C ASP A 441 -14.34 -6.31 -1.20
N LYS A 442 -13.91 -5.25 -1.91
CA LYS A 442 -13.38 -4.03 -1.28
C LYS A 442 -14.51 -3.16 -0.74
N ALA A 443 -15.65 -3.13 -1.42
CA ALA A 443 -16.86 -2.51 -0.90
C ALA A 443 -17.29 -3.17 0.41
N LEU A 444 -17.34 -4.50 0.47
CA LEU A 444 -17.65 -5.26 1.68
C LEU A 444 -16.62 -5.03 2.79
N ALA A 445 -15.32 -4.97 2.47
CA ALA A 445 -14.29 -4.65 3.46
C ALA A 445 -14.47 -3.24 4.07
N GLN A 446 -14.91 -2.26 3.28
CA GLN A 446 -15.27 -0.93 3.81
C GLN A 446 -16.53 -1.00 4.68
N MET A 447 -17.58 -1.70 4.24
CA MET A 447 -18.81 -1.84 5.01
C MET A 447 -18.63 -2.59 6.33
N GLN A 448 -17.74 -3.59 6.39
CA GLN A 448 -17.35 -4.23 7.64
C GLN A 448 -16.81 -3.22 8.66
N ARG A 449 -16.03 -2.23 8.20
CA ARG A 449 -15.52 -1.15 9.07
C ARG A 449 -16.61 -0.17 9.48
N VAL A 450 -17.58 0.11 8.60
CA VAL A 450 -18.77 0.91 8.93
C VAL A 450 -19.57 0.25 10.04
N PHE A 451 -19.93 -1.03 9.90
CA PHE A 451 -20.73 -1.75 10.89
C PHE A 451 -20.00 -2.02 12.21
N ALA A 452 -18.66 -2.10 12.17
CA ALA A 452 -17.85 -2.23 13.39
C ALA A 452 -17.72 -0.91 14.17
N SER A 453 -17.97 0.24 13.53
CA SER A 453 -17.79 1.54 14.18
C SER A 453 -18.84 1.78 15.28
N ARG A 454 -18.39 2.33 16.41
CA ARG A 454 -19.25 2.75 17.53
C ARG A 454 -20.05 4.03 17.22
N ASN A 455 -19.68 4.75 16.17
CA ASN A 455 -20.35 5.97 15.72
C ASN A 455 -21.03 5.77 14.35
N MET A 456 -21.45 4.54 14.02
CA MET A 456 -22.19 4.25 12.80
C MET A 456 -23.47 5.09 12.72
N ASP A 457 -23.60 5.83 11.63
CA ASP A 457 -24.80 6.59 11.31
C ASP A 457 -25.70 5.84 10.31
N ASN A 458 -26.93 6.34 10.17
CA ASN A 458 -27.91 5.95 9.15
C ASN A 458 -27.89 4.46 8.77
N LEU A 459 -28.42 3.62 9.67
CA LEU A 459 -28.47 2.16 9.51
C LEU A 459 -29.09 1.75 8.16
N ALA A 460 -30.20 2.37 7.77
CA ALA A 460 -30.90 2.03 6.53
C ALA A 460 -30.04 2.25 5.29
N GLU A 461 -29.35 3.40 5.20
CA GLU A 461 -28.44 3.69 4.10
C GLU A 461 -27.21 2.77 4.10
N SER A 462 -26.66 2.47 5.29
CA SER A 462 -25.56 1.51 5.43
C SER A 462 -25.96 0.10 4.99
N GLN A 463 -27.16 -0.36 5.34
CA GLN A 463 -27.69 -1.64 4.87
C GLN A 463 -27.92 -1.66 3.36
N ALA A 464 -28.43 -0.57 2.78
CA ALA A 464 -28.64 -0.44 1.34
C ALA A 464 -27.32 -0.54 0.56
N ILE A 465 -26.27 0.16 1.00
CA ILE A 465 -24.95 0.13 0.36
C ILE A 465 -24.28 -1.24 0.56
N ASN A 466 -24.43 -1.86 1.73
CA ASN A 466 -23.95 -3.23 1.95
C ASN A 466 -24.67 -4.26 1.06
N ALA A 467 -25.98 -4.08 0.84
CA ALA A 467 -26.74 -4.92 -0.06
C ALA A 467 -26.20 -4.84 -1.49
N ARG A 468 -25.94 -3.62 -1.98
CA ARG A 468 -25.32 -3.39 -3.27
C ARG A 468 -23.92 -4.02 -3.37
N ALA A 469 -23.09 -3.85 -2.34
CA ALA A 469 -21.76 -4.47 -2.27
C ALA A 469 -21.82 -6.01 -2.37
N LYS A 470 -22.79 -6.64 -1.68
CA LYS A 470 -23.04 -8.09 -1.78
C LYS A 470 -23.44 -8.50 -3.19
N ALA A 471 -24.36 -7.77 -3.83
CA ALA A 471 -24.78 -8.07 -5.20
C ALA A 471 -23.61 -7.99 -6.19
N VAL A 472 -22.76 -6.96 -6.08
CA VAL A 472 -21.55 -6.80 -6.89
C VAL A 472 -20.53 -7.93 -6.64
N SER A 473 -20.45 -8.46 -5.42
CA SER A 473 -19.64 -9.64 -5.10
C SER A 473 -20.27 -10.97 -5.56
N GLY A 474 -21.49 -10.95 -6.09
CA GLY A 474 -22.24 -12.13 -6.57
C GLY A 474 -23.19 -12.78 -5.55
N ASP A 475 -23.23 -12.30 -4.31
CA ASP A 475 -24.18 -12.77 -3.28
C ASP A 475 -25.53 -12.06 -3.41
N PHE A 476 -26.30 -12.40 -4.46
CA PHE A 476 -27.60 -11.79 -4.72
C PHE A 476 -28.66 -12.14 -3.67
N ALA A 477 -28.62 -13.36 -3.11
CA ALA A 477 -29.56 -13.77 -2.07
C ALA A 477 -29.35 -12.97 -0.78
N GLY A 478 -28.10 -12.83 -0.35
CA GLY A 478 -27.73 -12.00 0.79
C GLY A 478 -27.93 -10.51 0.51
N ALA A 479 -27.80 -10.06 -0.74
CA ALA A 479 -28.08 -8.69 -1.16
C ALA A 479 -29.57 -8.34 -1.01
N LEU A 480 -30.48 -9.13 -1.60
CA LEU A 480 -31.93 -8.89 -1.49
C LEU A 480 -32.40 -8.90 -0.03
N SER A 481 -31.92 -9.87 0.76
CA SER A 481 -32.25 -9.93 2.19
C SER A 481 -31.80 -8.68 2.96
N GLU A 482 -30.62 -8.13 2.62
CA GLU A 482 -30.12 -6.90 3.26
C GLU A 482 -30.85 -5.65 2.75
N ALA A 483 -31.20 -5.60 1.47
CA ALA A 483 -31.97 -4.51 0.88
C ALA A 483 -33.39 -4.43 1.46
N ASP A 484 -34.04 -5.57 1.72
CA ASP A 484 -35.33 -5.60 2.40
C ASP A 484 -35.26 -5.06 3.83
N LYS A 485 -34.18 -5.37 4.56
CA LYS A 485 -33.92 -4.77 5.88
C LYS A 485 -33.72 -3.27 5.78
N ALA A 486 -32.99 -2.80 4.76
CA ALA A 486 -32.76 -1.37 4.53
C ALA A 486 -34.09 -0.60 4.33
N VAL A 487 -34.96 -1.12 3.46
CA VAL A 487 -36.29 -0.53 3.21
C VAL A 487 -37.18 -0.58 4.46
N ALA A 488 -37.12 -1.67 5.23
CA ALA A 488 -37.86 -1.79 6.48
C ALA A 488 -37.35 -0.82 7.57
N ALA A 489 -36.04 -0.55 7.59
CA ALA A 489 -35.41 0.34 8.55
C ALA A 489 -35.76 1.82 8.28
N ASP A 490 -35.83 2.24 7.02
CA ASP A 490 -36.33 3.57 6.63
C ASP A 490 -37.00 3.57 5.26
N ASN A 491 -38.32 3.41 5.27
CA ASN A 491 -39.14 3.40 4.06
C ASN A 491 -39.40 4.79 3.45
N LYS A 492 -38.82 5.86 4.01
CA LYS A 492 -38.84 7.22 3.45
C LYS A 492 -37.49 7.63 2.88
N ASN A 493 -36.46 6.82 3.06
CA ASN A 493 -35.16 7.04 2.43
C ASN A 493 -35.18 6.50 1.01
N ILE A 494 -35.14 7.40 0.02
CA ILE A 494 -35.12 7.06 -1.41
C ILE A 494 -34.03 6.05 -1.77
N TYR A 495 -32.87 6.12 -1.12
CA TYR A 495 -31.72 5.27 -1.47
C TYR A 495 -31.93 3.81 -1.08
N THR A 496 -32.84 3.50 -0.15
CA THR A 496 -33.17 2.11 0.19
C THR A 496 -33.86 1.41 -0.98
N TYR A 497 -34.83 2.08 -1.62
CA TYR A 497 -35.49 1.58 -2.82
C TYR A 497 -34.57 1.61 -4.04
N LEU A 498 -33.80 2.68 -4.25
CA LEU A 498 -32.92 2.76 -5.43
C LEU A 498 -31.83 1.69 -5.43
N ASN A 499 -31.21 1.39 -4.28
CA ASN A 499 -30.23 0.30 -4.19
C ASN A 499 -30.90 -1.07 -4.39
N ARG A 500 -32.12 -1.29 -3.87
CA ARG A 500 -32.85 -2.55 -4.12
C ARG A 500 -33.26 -2.70 -5.58
N ALA A 501 -33.65 -1.59 -6.22
CA ALA A 501 -33.91 -1.56 -7.65
C ALA A 501 -32.67 -1.90 -8.49
N ASP A 502 -31.49 -1.39 -8.11
CA ASP A 502 -30.22 -1.74 -8.76
C ASP A 502 -29.94 -3.25 -8.64
N ILE A 503 -30.19 -3.86 -7.48
CA ILE A 503 -30.06 -5.31 -7.29
C ILE A 503 -31.05 -6.09 -8.16
N TYR A 504 -32.32 -5.65 -8.22
CA TYR A 504 -33.32 -6.26 -9.12
C TYR A 504 -32.93 -6.11 -10.60
N HIS A 505 -32.36 -4.98 -10.99
CA HIS A 505 -31.85 -4.74 -12.33
C HIS A 505 -30.71 -5.71 -12.66
N MET A 506 -29.73 -5.89 -11.77
CA MET A 506 -28.65 -6.86 -11.94
C MET A 506 -29.16 -8.32 -12.06
N LEU A 507 -30.30 -8.63 -11.44
CA LEU A 507 -30.97 -9.94 -11.54
C LEU A 507 -31.86 -10.09 -12.78
N GLY A 508 -32.04 -9.03 -13.59
CA GLY A 508 -32.98 -9.00 -14.71
C GLY A 508 -34.45 -8.90 -14.31
N GLU A 509 -34.75 -8.63 -13.04
CA GLU A 509 -36.11 -8.43 -12.53
C GLU A 509 -36.59 -6.98 -12.75
N LEU A 510 -36.58 -6.55 -14.01
CA LEU A 510 -36.75 -5.16 -14.43
C LEU A 510 -38.07 -4.52 -13.95
N ASP A 511 -39.17 -5.28 -13.94
CA ASP A 511 -40.46 -4.78 -13.45
C ASP A 511 -40.45 -4.44 -11.95
N LYS A 512 -39.72 -5.24 -11.15
CA LYS A 512 -39.56 -4.97 -9.72
C LYS A 512 -38.65 -3.78 -9.49
N ALA A 513 -37.59 -3.65 -10.28
CA ALA A 513 -36.71 -2.48 -10.24
C ALA A 513 -37.49 -1.19 -10.53
N LEU A 514 -38.31 -1.16 -11.60
CA LEU A 514 -39.16 -0.01 -11.92
C LEU A 514 -40.20 0.29 -10.84
N ALA A 515 -40.75 -0.74 -10.17
CA ALA A 515 -41.67 -0.54 -9.06
C ALA A 515 -41.00 0.16 -7.86
N ASP A 516 -39.78 -0.25 -7.49
CA ASP A 516 -39.01 0.41 -6.43
C ASP A 516 -38.59 1.83 -6.83
N ILE A 517 -38.19 2.04 -8.09
CA ILE A 517 -37.88 3.38 -8.60
C ILE A 517 -39.12 4.29 -8.57
N ALA A 518 -40.31 3.76 -8.86
CA ALA A 518 -41.55 4.51 -8.75
C ALA A 518 -41.83 4.92 -7.29
N GLN A 519 -41.56 4.06 -6.31
CA GLN A 519 -41.62 4.44 -4.89
C GLN A 519 -40.64 5.57 -4.57
N ALA A 520 -39.40 5.49 -5.05
CA ALA A 520 -38.41 6.55 -4.86
C ALA A 520 -38.85 7.89 -5.47
N LYS A 521 -39.45 7.87 -6.69
CA LYS A 521 -40.01 9.08 -7.35
C LYS A 521 -41.19 9.67 -6.56
N GLU A 522 -42.02 8.86 -5.92
CA GLU A 522 -43.12 9.37 -5.06
C GLU A 522 -42.60 10.05 -3.80
N ILE A 523 -41.53 9.52 -3.21
CA ILE A 523 -40.88 10.11 -2.03
C ILE A 523 -40.18 11.43 -2.38
N ASP A 524 -39.38 11.47 -3.46
CA ASP A 524 -38.72 12.69 -3.94
C ASP A 524 -38.76 12.82 -5.47
N LYS A 525 -39.71 13.63 -5.95
CA LYS A 525 -39.91 13.93 -7.37
C LYS A 525 -38.77 14.72 -8.01
N LYS A 526 -37.84 15.28 -7.22
CA LYS A 526 -36.68 16.06 -7.69
C LYS A 526 -35.39 15.24 -7.72
N ASN A 527 -35.45 13.97 -7.33
CA ASN A 527 -34.28 13.11 -7.35
C ASN A 527 -33.95 12.66 -8.79
N ALA A 528 -32.90 13.24 -9.37
CA ALA A 528 -32.47 12.95 -10.74
C ALA A 528 -32.03 11.49 -10.96
N VAL A 529 -31.49 10.83 -9.92
CA VAL A 529 -31.01 9.43 -10.01
C VAL A 529 -32.18 8.48 -10.28
N SER A 530 -33.34 8.71 -9.69
CA SER A 530 -34.55 7.91 -9.90
C SER A 530 -35.00 7.94 -11.37
N TYR A 531 -34.92 9.10 -12.03
CA TYR A 531 -35.23 9.20 -13.46
C TYR A 531 -34.15 8.56 -14.33
N TYR A 532 -32.88 8.72 -13.98
CA TYR A 532 -31.80 8.06 -14.71
C TYR A 532 -31.93 6.53 -14.71
N LEU A 533 -32.14 5.92 -13.54
CA LEU A 533 -32.27 4.46 -13.43
C LEU A 533 -33.51 3.95 -14.18
N ALA A 534 -34.64 4.63 -14.05
CA ALA A 534 -35.83 4.26 -14.82
C ALA A 534 -35.61 4.39 -16.33
N ALA A 535 -34.94 5.45 -16.79
CA ALA A 535 -34.67 5.64 -18.21
C ALA A 535 -33.79 4.53 -18.79
N VAL A 536 -32.76 4.10 -18.06
CA VAL A 536 -31.89 2.98 -18.45
C VAL A 536 -32.68 1.67 -18.54
N ILE A 537 -33.48 1.35 -17.52
CA ILE A 537 -34.24 0.10 -17.50
C ILE A 537 -35.35 0.09 -18.57
N GLU A 538 -36.05 1.21 -18.76
CA GLU A 538 -37.08 1.32 -19.81
C GLU A 538 -36.46 1.24 -21.21
N ASP A 539 -35.24 1.76 -21.42
CA ASP A 539 -34.48 1.58 -22.66
C ASP A 539 -34.12 0.11 -22.92
N GLU A 540 -33.63 -0.59 -21.89
CA GLU A 540 -33.34 -2.03 -21.95
C GLU A 540 -34.58 -2.88 -22.26
N GLN A 541 -35.76 -2.48 -21.78
CA GLN A 541 -37.03 -3.11 -22.11
C GLN A 541 -37.57 -2.73 -23.50
N GLY A 542 -36.91 -1.82 -24.23
CA GLY A 542 -37.36 -1.32 -25.53
C GLY A 542 -38.50 -0.29 -25.46
N ASN A 543 -38.78 0.26 -24.28
CA ASN A 543 -39.81 1.26 -24.04
C ASN A 543 -39.28 2.68 -24.33
N THR A 544 -38.83 2.91 -25.57
CA THR A 544 -38.12 4.11 -26.02
C THR A 544 -38.81 5.44 -25.64
N GLU A 545 -40.13 5.54 -25.73
CA GLU A 545 -40.86 6.77 -25.38
C GLU A 545 -40.79 7.10 -23.89
N LYS A 546 -40.85 6.09 -23.02
CA LYS A 546 -40.71 6.28 -21.58
C LYS A 546 -39.27 6.60 -21.20
N ALA A 547 -38.31 5.87 -21.79
CA ALA A 547 -36.88 6.14 -21.60
C ALA A 547 -36.54 7.60 -21.96
N LYS A 548 -37.01 8.06 -23.12
CA LYS A 548 -36.86 9.45 -23.56
C LYS A 548 -37.47 10.45 -22.58
N ALA A 549 -38.67 10.17 -22.05
CA ALA A 549 -39.33 11.05 -21.08
C ALA A 549 -38.53 11.15 -19.78
N ASP A 550 -38.06 10.03 -19.24
CA ASP A 550 -37.26 10.00 -18.02
C ASP A 550 -35.86 10.63 -18.23
N PHE A 551 -35.21 10.43 -19.38
CA PHE A 551 -33.98 11.14 -19.74
C PHE A 551 -34.18 12.65 -19.87
N ALA A 552 -35.32 13.09 -20.40
CA ALA A 552 -35.66 14.51 -20.46
C ALA A 552 -35.82 15.11 -19.06
N GLU A 553 -36.42 14.37 -18.13
CA GLU A 553 -36.57 14.80 -16.74
C GLU A 553 -35.24 14.81 -15.98
N LEU A 554 -34.37 13.80 -16.21
CA LEU A 554 -32.98 13.81 -15.74
C LEU A 554 -32.25 15.09 -16.21
N TYR A 555 -32.34 15.44 -17.48
CA TYR A 555 -31.73 16.66 -18.02
C TYR A 555 -32.32 17.93 -17.39
N ARG A 556 -33.64 17.97 -17.19
CA ARG A 556 -34.33 19.12 -16.58
C ARG A 556 -33.89 19.34 -15.14
N LEU A 557 -33.77 18.26 -14.35
CA LEU A 557 -33.36 18.30 -12.94
C LEU A 557 -31.85 18.54 -12.80
N GLN A 558 -31.05 17.94 -13.67
CA GLN A 558 -29.59 17.99 -13.62
C GLN A 558 -29.00 18.18 -15.04
N PRO A 559 -28.95 19.42 -15.57
CA PRO A 559 -28.42 19.66 -16.92
C PRO A 559 -26.97 19.19 -17.12
N LYS A 560 -26.18 19.15 -16.04
CA LYS A 560 -24.79 18.64 -16.08
C LYS A 560 -24.70 17.12 -16.23
N ALA A 561 -25.78 16.37 -16.00
CA ALA A 561 -25.84 14.92 -16.23
C ALA A 561 -25.99 14.56 -17.71
N VAL A 562 -25.91 15.54 -18.62
CA VAL A 562 -26.04 15.33 -20.06
C VAL A 562 -25.19 14.16 -20.56
N SER A 563 -23.98 13.97 -20.05
CA SER A 563 -23.07 12.86 -20.39
C SER A 563 -23.65 11.46 -20.15
N ARG A 564 -24.66 11.33 -19.29
CA ARG A 564 -25.35 10.07 -18.97
C ARG A 564 -26.51 9.76 -19.93
N ILE A 565 -26.87 10.69 -20.81
CA ILE A 565 -27.95 10.55 -21.78
C ILE A 565 -27.36 10.04 -23.10
N PRO A 566 -27.81 8.88 -23.63
CA PRO A 566 -27.36 8.36 -24.92
C PRO A 566 -27.62 9.35 -26.06
N ASP A 567 -26.77 9.34 -27.08
CA ASP A 567 -26.84 10.27 -28.21
C ASP A 567 -28.20 10.22 -28.95
N GLU A 568 -28.79 9.03 -29.03
CA GLU A 568 -30.10 8.73 -29.63
C GLU A 568 -31.25 9.51 -28.96
N TYR A 569 -31.18 9.69 -27.65
CA TYR A 569 -32.14 10.48 -26.88
C TYR A 569 -31.76 11.95 -26.82
N LEU A 570 -30.46 12.24 -26.66
CA LEU A 570 -29.96 13.59 -26.44
C LEU A 570 -30.28 14.52 -27.60
N GLN A 571 -30.22 14.05 -28.84
CA GLN A 571 -30.56 14.87 -30.01
C GLN A 571 -31.98 15.45 -29.90
N ALA A 572 -32.94 14.63 -29.47
CA ALA A 572 -34.33 15.05 -29.31
C ALA A 572 -34.57 15.88 -28.03
N ILE A 573 -33.78 15.66 -26.98
CA ILE A 573 -33.90 16.37 -25.69
C ILE A 573 -33.21 17.75 -25.74
N SER A 574 -32.03 17.84 -26.36
CA SER A 574 -31.21 19.05 -26.47
C SER A 574 -30.28 18.98 -27.68
N GLN A 575 -30.77 19.45 -28.83
CA GLN A 575 -30.00 19.56 -30.07
C GLN A 575 -28.65 20.29 -29.88
N LYS A 576 -28.64 21.35 -29.07
CA LYS A 576 -27.44 22.13 -28.76
C LYS A 576 -26.36 21.31 -28.06
N GLU A 577 -26.72 20.56 -27.01
CA GLU A 577 -25.74 19.77 -26.27
C GLU A 577 -25.28 18.55 -27.08
N TYR A 578 -26.17 17.98 -27.91
CA TYR A 578 -25.79 16.96 -28.89
C TYR A 578 -24.72 17.47 -29.86
N GLU A 579 -24.95 18.62 -30.51
CA GLU A 579 -23.99 19.21 -31.45
C GLU A 579 -22.64 19.52 -30.80
N LYS A 580 -22.66 20.07 -29.59
CA LYS A 580 -21.46 20.32 -28.80
C LYS A 580 -20.68 19.03 -28.54
N ARG A 581 -21.36 17.97 -28.08
CA ARG A 581 -20.72 16.66 -27.83
C ARG A 581 -20.11 16.07 -29.10
N GLN A 582 -20.79 16.16 -30.24
CA GLN A 582 -20.25 15.65 -31.50
C GLN A 582 -18.99 16.41 -31.94
N LYS A 583 -18.97 17.74 -31.72
CA LYS A 583 -17.79 18.57 -31.96
C LYS A 583 -16.62 18.18 -31.05
N ASP A 584 -16.86 18.05 -29.75
CA ASP A 584 -15.83 17.66 -28.77
C ASP A 584 -15.25 16.27 -29.10
N LYS A 585 -16.11 15.30 -29.49
CA LYS A 585 -15.69 13.97 -29.97
C LYS A 585 -14.81 14.08 -31.23
N ALA A 586 -15.14 14.97 -32.17
CA ALA A 586 -14.36 15.16 -33.40
C ALA A 586 -12.97 15.77 -33.12
N GLU A 587 -12.91 16.76 -32.22
CA GLU A 587 -11.64 17.36 -31.79
C GLU A 587 -10.76 16.35 -31.06
N ALA A 588 -11.33 15.55 -30.15
CA ALA A 588 -10.62 14.48 -29.45
C ALA A 588 -10.05 13.43 -30.43
N ARG A 589 -10.83 13.00 -31.42
CA ARG A 589 -10.37 12.07 -32.47
C ARG A 589 -9.21 12.66 -33.27
N LYS A 590 -9.27 13.96 -33.62
CA LYS A 590 -8.19 14.63 -34.35
C LYS A 590 -6.91 14.68 -33.51
N LYS A 591 -7.00 15.09 -32.24
CA LYS A 591 -5.86 15.13 -31.32
C LYS A 591 -5.23 13.74 -31.14
N TYR A 592 -6.06 12.71 -30.92
CA TYR A 592 -5.60 11.33 -30.82
C TYR A 592 -4.86 10.88 -32.09
N ALA A 593 -5.41 11.18 -33.28
CA ALA A 593 -4.77 10.84 -34.55
C ALA A 593 -3.41 11.54 -34.73
N GLU A 594 -3.27 12.79 -34.28
CA GLU A 594 -2.01 13.54 -34.30
C GLU A 594 -0.97 12.95 -33.34
N GLU A 595 -1.37 12.63 -32.11
CA GLU A 595 -0.52 11.98 -31.10
C GLU A 595 -0.09 10.58 -31.55
N TRP A 596 -1.02 9.79 -32.09
CA TRP A 596 -0.74 8.46 -32.63
C TRP A 596 0.28 8.52 -33.77
N LYS A 597 0.10 9.43 -34.74
CA LYS A 597 1.07 9.66 -35.83
C LYS A 597 2.44 10.06 -35.30
N LYS A 598 2.50 10.89 -34.25
CA LYS A 598 3.76 11.32 -33.63
C LYS A 598 4.48 10.15 -32.95
N ALA A 599 3.74 9.28 -32.24
CA ALA A 599 4.30 8.13 -31.55
C ALA A 599 4.74 6.99 -32.50
N HIS A 600 4.22 6.94 -33.73
CA HIS A 600 4.49 5.87 -34.70
C HIS A 600 5.34 6.31 -35.91
N LYS A 601 5.90 7.53 -35.88
CA LYS A 601 6.72 8.10 -36.97
C LYS A 601 7.97 7.28 -37.33
N ASP A 602 8.46 6.46 -36.39
CA ASP A 602 9.67 5.65 -36.58
C ASP A 602 9.40 4.20 -37.04
N LYS A 603 8.14 3.84 -37.29
CA LYS A 603 7.76 2.50 -37.82
C LYS A 603 7.50 2.46 -39.34
N GLU A 604 7.56 3.62 -40.02
CA GLU A 604 7.34 3.75 -41.48
C GLU A 604 8.63 4.09 -42.27
N LYS A 605 9.81 3.94 -41.66
CA LYS A 605 11.11 3.94 -42.36
C LYS A 605 11.80 2.60 -42.15
#